data_AF-A0A2D5ZKS8-F1
#
_entry.id   AF-A0A2D5ZKS8-F1
#
_cell.length_a   1.000
_cell.length_b   1.000
_cell.length_c   1.000
_cell.angle_alpha   90.00
_cell.angle_beta   90.00
_cell.angle_gamma   90.00
#
_symmetry.space_group_name_H-M   'P 1'
#
loop_
_entity.id
_entity.type
_entity.pdbx_description
1 polymer ?
#
loop_
_entity_poly.entity_id
_entity_poly.type
_entity_poly.pdbx_seq_one_letter_code
_entity_poly.pdbx_strand_id
1 'polypeptide(L)'
;MLGGGGAAVIESKGIFAGCRIADNGSGSTGGGISLGDTEALVLNCTVVRNQAQSGGGIFVITDGGNEIRSTIAWDNAAPSSSSIHVDGNQPLVVYGCIEGGWPGVGNIDVDPDLTDYSTWSDVLYVGSPCIDSGDPLPNLNDSVVWPGWYENGARSDMGAYGGVTTYLWK
;
A
#
# COMPACT_ATOMS: atom_id res chain seq x y z
N MET A 1 12.14 17.44 10.39
CA MET A 1 10.70 17.59 10.09
C MET A 1 10.31 16.43 9.18
N LEU A 2 9.46 15.53 9.67
CA LEU A 2 8.81 14.51 8.83
C LEU A 2 7.75 15.24 8.01
N GLY A 3 7.98 15.38 6.71
CA GLY A 3 7.02 16.01 5.81
C GLY A 3 6.33 14.95 4.98
N GLY A 4 5.25 14.34 5.46
CA GLY A 4 4.44 13.46 4.62
C GLY A 4 3.81 14.27 3.48
N GLY A 5 4.06 13.89 2.22
CA GLY A 5 3.47 14.59 1.07
C GLY A 5 1.96 14.33 0.96
N GLY A 6 1.51 13.12 1.32
CA GLY A 6 0.09 12.74 1.36
C GLY A 6 -0.45 12.61 2.78
N ALA A 7 0.18 11.78 3.62
CA ALA A 7 -0.23 11.55 5.01
C ALA A 7 0.95 11.35 5.95
N ALA A 8 0.78 11.71 7.22
CA ALA A 8 1.76 11.49 8.27
C ALA A 8 1.10 11.03 9.55
N VAL A 9 1.70 10.02 10.20
CA VAL A 9 1.35 9.60 11.56
C VAL A 9 2.61 9.71 12.41
N ILE A 10 2.50 10.47 13.49
CA ILE A 10 3.60 10.77 14.41
C ILE A 10 3.10 10.49 15.83
N GLU A 11 3.81 9.66 16.61
CA GLU A 11 3.58 9.46 18.06
C GLU A 11 2.19 8.89 18.44
N SER A 12 1.48 8.24 17.50
CA SER A 12 0.12 7.70 17.72
C SER A 12 -0.14 6.46 16.89
N LYS A 13 -1.08 5.60 17.28
CA LYS A 13 -1.52 4.48 16.43
C LYS A 13 -2.34 5.01 15.26
N GLY A 14 -1.85 4.81 14.04
CA GLY A 14 -2.54 5.20 12.81
C GLY A 14 -3.07 3.97 12.06
N ILE A 15 -4.26 4.08 11.47
CA ILE A 15 -4.78 3.05 10.57
C ILE A 15 -5.08 3.71 9.23
N PHE A 16 -4.41 3.23 8.19
CA PHE A 16 -4.75 3.49 6.79
C PHE A 16 -5.35 2.21 6.23
N ALA A 17 -6.63 2.25 5.85
CA ALA A 17 -7.33 1.08 5.33
C ALA A 17 -8.11 1.46 4.06
N GLY A 18 -7.90 0.72 2.97
CA GLY A 18 -8.64 0.96 1.72
C GLY A 18 -8.30 2.30 1.04
N CYS A 19 -7.13 2.87 1.31
CA CYS A 19 -6.79 4.21 0.85
C CYS A 19 -6.01 4.17 -0.46
N ARG A 20 -6.40 5.03 -1.41
CA ARG A 20 -5.57 5.40 -2.56
C ARG A 20 -4.77 6.65 -2.21
N ILE A 21 -3.45 6.50 -2.10
CA ILE A 21 -2.51 7.58 -1.75
C ILE A 21 -1.59 7.73 -2.94
N ALA A 22 -1.90 8.70 -3.80
CA ALA A 22 -1.20 8.83 -5.06
C ALA A 22 -0.91 10.26 -5.44
N ASP A 23 0.12 10.41 -6.28
CA ASP A 23 0.47 11.67 -6.92
C ASP A 23 0.84 12.78 -5.91
N ASN A 24 1.35 12.40 -4.72
CA ASN A 24 1.81 13.33 -3.68
C ASN A 24 3.33 13.53 -3.73
N GLY A 25 3.79 14.66 -3.19
CA GLY A 25 5.20 15.04 -3.21
C GLY A 25 5.67 15.61 -1.88
N SER A 26 6.87 15.22 -1.45
CA SER A 26 7.58 15.80 -0.31
C SER A 26 8.98 16.24 -0.70
N GLY A 27 9.43 17.38 -0.17
CA GLY A 27 10.82 17.82 -0.32
C GLY A 27 11.82 17.02 0.53
N SER A 28 11.34 16.17 1.45
CA SER A 28 12.18 15.37 2.35
C SER A 28 11.85 13.88 2.29
N THR A 29 10.81 13.43 2.99
CA THR A 29 10.61 12.01 3.32
C THR A 29 9.15 11.62 3.17
N GLY A 30 8.86 10.41 2.69
CA GLY A 30 7.48 9.87 2.72
C GLY A 30 6.56 10.65 1.80
N GLY A 31 6.80 10.58 0.49
CA GLY A 31 6.01 11.30 -0.50
C GLY A 31 4.53 10.95 -0.39
N GLY A 32 4.21 9.67 -0.20
CA GLY A 32 2.87 9.19 0.12
C GLY A 32 2.59 9.21 1.61
N ILE A 33 3.27 8.33 2.36
CA ILE A 33 3.06 8.12 3.80
C ILE A 33 4.38 8.30 4.56
N SER A 34 4.34 9.07 5.64
CA SER A 34 5.42 9.13 6.62
C SER A 34 4.97 8.55 7.97
N LEU A 35 5.67 7.54 8.46
CA LEU A 35 5.43 6.86 9.74
C LEU A 35 6.59 7.16 10.70
N GLY A 36 6.33 7.93 11.76
CA GLY A 36 7.30 8.29 12.80
C GLY A 36 6.80 7.96 14.20
N ASP A 37 7.64 7.35 15.03
CA ASP A 37 7.36 6.87 16.39
C ASP A 37 5.94 6.32 16.59
N THR A 38 5.58 5.28 15.83
CA THR A 38 4.21 4.78 15.74
C THR A 38 4.13 3.26 15.59
N GLU A 39 2.98 2.71 15.98
CA GLU A 39 2.49 1.38 15.62
C GLU A 39 1.32 1.56 14.63
N ALA A 40 1.65 1.88 13.38
CA ALA A 40 0.67 2.08 12.33
C ALA A 40 0.37 0.80 11.55
N LEU A 41 -0.89 0.66 11.11
CA LEU A 41 -1.33 -0.37 10.18
C LEU A 41 -1.68 0.28 8.84
N VAL A 42 -1.00 -0.14 7.78
CA VAL A 42 -1.32 0.17 6.39
C VAL A 42 -1.89 -1.10 5.75
N LEU A 43 -3.21 -1.15 5.56
CA LEU A 43 -3.95 -2.34 5.16
C LEU A 43 -4.72 -2.07 3.87
N ASN A 44 -4.55 -2.91 2.84
CA ASN A 44 -5.29 -2.76 1.58
C ASN A 44 -5.22 -1.33 1.04
N CYS A 45 -4.01 -0.76 0.95
CA CYS A 45 -3.81 0.57 0.39
C CYS A 45 -3.13 0.48 -0.98
N THR A 46 -3.36 1.46 -1.84
CA THR A 46 -2.60 1.65 -3.09
C THR A 46 -1.80 2.94 -2.96
N VAL A 47 -0.48 2.83 -2.82
CA VAL A 47 0.48 3.93 -2.65
C VAL A 47 1.33 4.05 -3.92
N VAL A 48 0.95 4.96 -4.83
CA VAL A 48 1.53 5.00 -6.18
C VAL A 48 1.87 6.41 -6.67
N ARG A 49 2.89 6.55 -7.52
CA ARG A 49 3.27 7.85 -8.11
C ARG A 49 3.56 8.96 -7.11
N ASN A 50 3.98 8.60 -5.90
CA ASN A 50 4.40 9.57 -4.90
C ASN A 50 5.90 9.83 -4.98
N GLN A 51 6.34 11.04 -4.62
CA GLN A 51 7.71 11.48 -4.79
C GLN A 51 8.30 12.06 -3.51
N ALA A 52 9.55 11.70 -3.18
CA ALA A 52 10.31 12.28 -2.07
C ALA A 52 11.83 12.19 -2.27
N GLN A 53 12.63 12.77 -1.36
CA GLN A 53 14.08 12.48 -1.33
C GLN A 53 14.36 11.09 -0.77
N SER A 54 13.57 10.64 0.21
CA SER A 54 13.61 9.28 0.76
C SER A 54 12.21 8.69 0.96
N GLY A 55 11.99 7.47 0.48
CA GLY A 55 10.69 6.80 0.59
C GLY A 55 9.62 7.55 -0.18
N GLY A 56 9.68 7.48 -1.52
CA GLY A 56 8.70 8.13 -2.39
C GLY A 56 7.28 7.71 -2.02
N GLY A 57 7.06 6.41 -1.85
CA GLY A 57 5.80 5.85 -1.36
C GLY A 57 5.67 5.99 0.15
N ILE A 58 6.40 5.17 0.90
CA ILE A 58 6.31 5.06 2.36
C ILE A 58 7.68 5.30 2.97
N PHE A 59 7.73 6.11 4.01
CA PHE A 59 8.94 6.33 4.80
C PHE A 59 8.67 5.98 6.27
N VAL A 60 9.54 5.19 6.86
CA VAL A 60 9.43 4.67 8.23
C VAL A 60 10.67 5.06 9.02
N ILE A 61 10.51 5.80 10.12
CA ILE A 61 11.63 6.33 10.94
C ILE A 61 11.74 5.70 12.35
N THR A 62 10.99 4.64 12.64
CA THR A 62 10.64 4.30 14.02
C THR A 62 11.06 2.91 14.48
N ASP A 63 11.24 2.76 15.79
CA ASP A 63 11.43 1.50 16.50
C ASP A 63 10.14 0.68 16.69
N GLY A 64 8.98 1.22 16.29
CA GLY A 64 7.66 0.63 16.51
C GLY A 64 7.26 -0.47 15.52
N GLY A 65 6.36 -1.36 15.95
CA GLY A 65 5.87 -2.51 15.17
C GLY A 65 4.88 -2.15 14.07
N ASN A 66 5.31 -1.32 13.11
CA ASN A 66 4.50 -0.95 11.96
C ASN A 66 4.22 -2.16 11.06
N GLU A 67 3.01 -2.22 10.54
CA GLU A 67 2.56 -3.30 9.68
C GLU A 67 2.03 -2.76 8.36
N ILE A 68 2.53 -3.31 7.26
CA ILE A 68 2.10 -3.03 5.89
C ILE A 68 1.61 -4.35 5.32
N ARG A 69 0.30 -4.46 5.10
CA ARG A 69 -0.37 -5.71 4.70
C ARG A 69 -1.28 -5.49 3.51
N SER A 70 -1.32 -6.46 2.58
CA SER A 70 -2.22 -6.42 1.41
C SER A 70 -2.12 -5.12 0.60
N THR A 71 -0.98 -4.44 0.65
CA THR A 71 -0.81 -3.07 0.14
C THR A 71 0.03 -3.09 -1.14
N ILE A 72 -0.34 -2.24 -2.09
CA ILE A 72 0.44 -1.99 -3.31
C ILE A 72 1.28 -0.74 -3.07
N ALA A 73 2.59 -0.83 -3.28
CA ALA A 73 3.47 0.32 -3.34
C ALA A 73 4.32 0.23 -4.61
N TRP A 74 3.96 1.02 -5.62
CA TRP A 74 4.46 0.88 -6.99
C TRP A 74 4.62 2.23 -7.68
N ASP A 75 5.56 2.34 -8.63
CA ASP A 75 5.79 3.55 -9.42
C ASP A 75 5.97 4.81 -8.55
N ASN A 76 6.57 4.67 -7.37
CA ASN A 76 6.96 5.80 -6.54
C ASN A 76 8.37 6.25 -6.92
N ALA A 77 8.74 7.49 -6.60
CA ALA A 77 10.06 8.02 -6.94
C ALA A 77 10.78 8.59 -5.72
N ALA A 78 11.95 8.02 -5.40
CA ALA A 78 12.91 8.67 -4.52
C ALA A 78 14.34 8.19 -4.81
N PRO A 79 15.34 9.07 -4.72
CA PRO A 79 16.75 8.68 -4.87
C PRO A 79 17.22 7.55 -3.94
N SER A 80 16.68 7.47 -2.72
CA SER A 80 17.19 6.57 -1.66
C SER A 80 16.25 5.40 -1.32
N SER A 81 15.23 5.15 -2.14
CA SER A 81 14.35 3.96 -2.20
C SER A 81 12.94 4.44 -2.53
N SER A 82 12.43 4.00 -3.66
CA SER A 82 11.17 4.49 -4.23
C SER A 82 9.95 4.09 -3.41
N SER A 83 9.73 2.79 -3.19
CA SER A 83 8.45 2.32 -2.61
C SER A 83 8.39 2.40 -1.10
N ILE A 84 9.38 1.83 -0.41
CA ILE A 84 9.47 1.91 1.05
C ILE A 84 10.91 2.24 1.42
N HIS A 85 11.10 3.23 2.29
CA HIS A 85 12.39 3.53 2.90
C HIS A 85 12.28 3.39 4.42
N VAL A 86 13.28 2.79 5.03
CA VAL A 86 13.34 2.54 6.47
C VAL A 86 14.61 3.16 7.03
N ASP A 87 14.45 4.07 7.97
CA ASP A 87 15.50 4.72 8.76
C ASP A 87 15.20 4.42 10.25
N GLY A 88 15.27 3.14 10.61
CA GLY A 88 14.82 2.61 11.89
C GLY A 88 14.63 1.09 11.86
N ASN A 89 13.66 0.57 12.62
CA ASN A 89 13.31 -0.85 12.58
C ASN A 89 12.48 -1.18 11.34
N GLN A 90 12.71 -2.38 10.80
CA GLN A 90 11.98 -2.84 9.63
C GLN A 90 10.51 -3.12 9.98
N PRO A 91 9.53 -2.55 9.24
CA PRO A 91 8.13 -2.90 9.44
C PRO A 91 7.87 -4.35 9.04
N LEU A 92 6.80 -4.94 9.59
CA LEU A 92 6.28 -6.19 9.05
C LEU A 92 5.59 -5.90 7.72
N VAL A 93 6.16 -6.38 6.62
CA VAL A 93 5.56 -6.27 5.28
C VAL A 93 5.16 -7.65 4.81
N VAL A 94 3.86 -7.90 4.59
CA VAL A 94 3.35 -9.22 4.19
C VAL A 94 2.18 -9.10 3.23
N TYR A 95 2.10 -10.06 2.30
CA TYR A 95 1.07 -10.12 1.27
C TYR A 95 0.92 -8.81 0.47
N GLY A 96 2.02 -8.07 0.25
CA GLY A 96 2.02 -6.81 -0.51
C GLY A 96 2.60 -6.95 -1.91
N CYS A 97 2.22 -6.03 -2.80
CA CYS A 97 2.84 -5.87 -4.11
C CYS A 97 3.75 -4.65 -4.06
N ILE A 98 5.03 -4.87 -3.79
CA ILE A 98 5.95 -3.79 -3.42
C ILE A 98 7.16 -3.82 -4.34
N GLU A 99 7.33 -2.74 -5.11
CA GLU A 99 8.48 -2.57 -5.99
C GLU A 99 9.80 -2.57 -5.21
N GLY A 100 10.80 -3.28 -5.72
CA GLY A 100 12.13 -3.36 -5.12
C GLY A 100 12.34 -4.57 -4.20
N GLY A 101 11.49 -5.58 -4.31
CA GLY A 101 11.74 -6.92 -3.77
C GLY A 101 11.61 -7.03 -2.25
N TRP A 102 10.59 -6.41 -1.65
CA TRP A 102 10.47 -6.37 -0.19
C TRP A 102 10.29 -7.76 0.46
N PRO A 103 11.12 -8.11 1.45
CA PRO A 103 11.03 -9.42 2.09
C PRO A 103 9.74 -9.54 2.90
N GLY A 104 9.18 -10.74 2.96
CA GLY A 104 7.96 -11.03 3.71
C GLY A 104 7.16 -12.16 3.09
N VAL A 105 6.33 -12.81 3.91
CA VAL A 105 5.45 -13.88 3.44
C VAL A 105 4.44 -13.30 2.45
N GLY A 106 4.36 -13.91 1.27
CA GLY A 106 3.36 -13.57 0.25
C GLY A 106 3.58 -12.22 -0.44
N ASN A 107 4.69 -11.53 -0.19
CA ASN A 107 5.02 -10.34 -0.97
C ASN A 107 5.39 -10.73 -2.40
N ILE A 108 4.98 -9.90 -3.35
CA ILE A 108 5.30 -10.03 -4.76
C ILE A 108 5.94 -8.72 -5.25
N ASP A 109 6.86 -8.84 -6.21
CA ASP A 109 7.53 -7.72 -6.87
C ASP A 109 7.34 -7.89 -8.38
N VAL A 110 6.15 -7.51 -8.82
CA VAL A 110 5.67 -7.62 -10.20
C VAL A 110 4.72 -6.47 -10.46
N ASP A 111 4.67 -5.98 -11.69
CA ASP A 111 3.76 -4.89 -12.06
C ASP A 111 2.31 -5.24 -11.64
N PRO A 112 1.67 -4.40 -10.79
CA PRO A 112 0.31 -4.63 -10.32
C PRO A 112 -0.74 -4.49 -11.43
N ASP A 113 -0.38 -4.03 -12.63
CA ASP A 113 -1.29 -3.83 -13.76
C ASP A 113 -2.49 -2.96 -13.37
N LEU A 114 -2.17 -1.76 -12.86
CA LEU A 114 -3.16 -0.79 -12.42
C LEU A 114 -3.75 -0.04 -13.61
N THR A 115 -5.05 0.19 -13.56
CA THR A 115 -5.79 0.89 -14.61
C THR A 115 -6.83 1.84 -14.02
N ASP A 116 -7.42 2.67 -14.89
CA ASP A 116 -8.60 3.46 -14.56
C ASP A 116 -9.86 2.76 -15.08
N TYR A 117 -10.93 2.74 -14.28
CA TYR A 117 -12.23 2.24 -14.68
C TYR A 117 -13.34 3.21 -14.25
N SER A 118 -14.02 3.81 -15.22
CA SER A 118 -15.07 4.81 -14.97
C SER A 118 -14.56 5.97 -14.10
N THR A 119 -15.02 6.08 -12.86
CA THR A 119 -14.62 7.10 -11.88
C THR A 119 -13.58 6.59 -10.88
N TRP A 120 -13.16 5.34 -10.98
CA TRP A 120 -12.17 4.73 -10.09
C TRP A 120 -10.82 4.69 -10.77
N SER A 121 -9.78 5.08 -10.03
CA SER A 121 -8.40 5.13 -10.53
C SER A 121 -7.51 4.19 -9.76
N ASP A 122 -6.52 3.62 -10.44
CA ASP A 122 -5.60 2.61 -9.88
C ASP A 122 -6.35 1.39 -9.32
N VAL A 123 -7.35 0.93 -10.08
CA VAL A 123 -7.97 -0.38 -9.87
C VAL A 123 -7.13 -1.47 -10.53
N LEU A 124 -7.28 -2.72 -10.07
CA LEU A 124 -6.60 -3.86 -10.70
C LEU A 124 -7.21 -4.13 -12.09
N TYR A 125 -6.36 -4.20 -13.12
CA TYR A 125 -6.75 -4.73 -14.42
C TYR A 125 -6.99 -6.23 -14.34
N VAL A 126 -7.73 -6.74 -15.32
CA VAL A 126 -8.09 -8.15 -15.42
C VAL A 126 -6.85 -9.00 -15.69
N GLY A 127 -6.59 -9.96 -14.81
CA GLY A 127 -5.37 -10.77 -14.86
C GLY A 127 -4.19 -10.19 -14.08
N SER A 128 -4.40 -9.08 -13.37
CA SER A 128 -3.41 -8.53 -12.45
C SER A 128 -2.91 -9.61 -11.47
N PRO A 129 -1.59 -9.67 -11.20
CA PRO A 129 -1.03 -10.58 -10.20
C PRO A 129 -1.42 -10.24 -8.76
N CYS A 130 -2.06 -9.08 -8.54
CA CYS A 130 -2.54 -8.63 -7.24
C CYS A 130 -3.93 -9.17 -6.87
N ILE A 131 -4.65 -9.74 -7.85
CA ILE A 131 -5.95 -10.38 -7.63
C ILE A 131 -5.76 -11.66 -6.80
N ASP A 132 -6.63 -11.88 -5.80
CA ASP A 132 -6.60 -13.04 -4.88
C ASP A 132 -5.24 -13.27 -4.19
N SER A 133 -4.40 -12.24 -4.09
CA SER A 133 -3.00 -12.40 -3.66
C SER A 133 -2.69 -11.71 -2.33
N GLY A 134 -3.62 -10.93 -1.78
CA GLY A 134 -3.57 -10.35 -0.45
C GLY A 134 -3.65 -11.39 0.67
N ASP A 135 -3.88 -10.95 1.90
CA ASP A 135 -3.90 -11.85 3.06
C ASP A 135 -4.97 -12.96 2.93
N PRO A 136 -4.61 -14.25 3.17
CA PRO A 136 -5.54 -15.38 3.05
C PRO A 136 -6.49 -15.56 4.24
N LEU A 137 -6.42 -14.71 5.27
CA LEU A 137 -7.31 -14.79 6.43
C LEU A 137 -8.76 -14.53 6.01
N PRO A 138 -9.73 -15.42 6.32
CA PRO A 138 -11.10 -15.28 5.87
C PRO A 138 -11.82 -13.99 6.29
N ASN A 139 -11.41 -13.38 7.40
CA ASN A 139 -11.98 -12.11 7.87
C ASN A 139 -11.37 -10.88 7.16
N LEU A 140 -10.38 -11.09 6.28
CA LEU A 140 -9.78 -10.06 5.43
C LEU A 140 -10.21 -10.18 3.96
N ASN A 141 -10.99 -11.21 3.62
CA ASN A 141 -11.53 -11.45 2.29
C ASN A 141 -12.29 -10.24 1.71
N ASP A 142 -12.37 -10.21 0.39
CA ASP A 142 -13.14 -9.21 -0.33
C ASP A 142 -14.62 -9.29 0.06
N SER A 143 -15.16 -8.17 0.55
CA SER A 143 -16.61 -8.04 0.76
C SER A 143 -17.36 -7.82 -0.55
N VAL A 144 -16.67 -7.23 -1.55
CA VAL A 144 -17.11 -7.10 -2.94
C VAL A 144 -15.92 -7.45 -3.82
N VAL A 145 -16.13 -8.44 -4.71
CA VAL A 145 -15.09 -8.95 -5.63
C VAL A 145 -14.91 -7.98 -6.81
N TRP A 146 -13.67 -7.61 -7.11
CA TRP A 146 -13.33 -6.74 -8.24
C TRP A 146 -12.35 -7.41 -9.22
N PRO A 147 -12.56 -7.30 -10.54
CA PRO A 147 -13.82 -6.97 -11.20
C PRO A 147 -14.79 -8.16 -11.12
N GLY A 148 -16.05 -7.91 -10.76
CA GLY A 148 -17.02 -8.97 -10.42
C GLY A 148 -17.46 -9.92 -11.55
N TRP A 149 -16.93 -9.77 -12.76
CA TRP A 149 -17.15 -10.66 -13.90
C TRP A 149 -15.94 -11.53 -14.25
N TYR A 150 -14.80 -11.28 -13.60
CA TYR A 150 -13.56 -12.03 -13.78
C TYR A 150 -13.48 -13.21 -12.79
N GLU A 151 -12.62 -14.19 -13.08
CA GLU A 151 -12.31 -15.29 -12.17
C GLU A 151 -11.45 -14.76 -11.02
N ASN A 152 -12.12 -14.17 -10.04
CA ASN A 152 -11.59 -13.69 -8.77
C ASN A 152 -12.37 -14.39 -7.64
N GLY A 153 -11.65 -15.05 -6.76
CA GLY A 153 -12.11 -15.79 -5.62
C GLY A 153 -12.49 -14.89 -4.45
N ALA A 154 -12.49 -15.47 -3.25
CA ALA A 154 -12.84 -14.73 -2.05
C ALA A 154 -11.60 -14.16 -1.34
N ARG A 155 -10.39 -14.56 -1.73
CA ARG A 155 -9.19 -14.11 -1.02
C ARG A 155 -9.01 -12.62 -1.30
N SER A 156 -8.52 -11.89 -0.31
CA SER A 156 -8.33 -10.45 -0.46
C SER A 156 -7.52 -10.14 -1.73
N ASP A 157 -8.02 -9.23 -2.55
CA ASP A 157 -7.18 -8.52 -3.52
C ASP A 157 -6.19 -7.61 -2.76
N MET A 158 -5.02 -7.36 -3.34
CA MET A 158 -4.13 -6.32 -2.83
C MET A 158 -4.60 -4.93 -3.27
N GLY A 159 -4.30 -3.91 -2.47
CA GLY A 159 -4.57 -2.50 -2.82
C GLY A 159 -5.87 -1.94 -2.25
N ALA A 160 -6.11 -0.66 -2.56
CA ALA A 160 -7.26 0.14 -2.11
C ALA A 160 -8.63 -0.46 -2.48
N TYR A 161 -8.62 -1.29 -3.53
CA TYR A 161 -9.80 -1.96 -4.03
C TYR A 161 -9.81 -3.45 -3.67
N GLY A 162 -9.23 -3.81 -2.52
CA GLY A 162 -9.30 -5.16 -1.98
C GLY A 162 -9.70 -5.20 -0.50
N GLY A 163 -9.96 -6.42 -0.05
CA GLY A 163 -10.22 -6.84 1.31
C GLY A 163 -11.50 -6.29 1.93
N VAL A 164 -11.46 -6.06 3.23
CA VAL A 164 -12.66 -5.70 3.99
C VAL A 164 -13.23 -4.34 3.63
N THR A 165 -12.46 -3.43 3.05
CA THR A 165 -12.95 -2.06 2.78
C THR A 165 -13.74 -1.94 1.48
N THR A 166 -13.85 -3.03 0.73
CA THR A 166 -14.49 -3.10 -0.59
C THR A 166 -15.95 -2.62 -0.61
N TYR A 167 -16.68 -2.71 0.51
CA TYR A 167 -18.05 -2.23 0.62
C TYR A 167 -18.20 -0.69 0.67
N LEU A 168 -17.09 0.05 0.84
CA LEU A 168 -17.09 1.51 0.92
C LEU A 168 -17.04 2.20 -0.46
N TRP A 169 -16.83 1.43 -1.53
CA TRP A 169 -16.78 1.98 -2.88
C TRP A 169 -18.18 2.47 -3.30
N LYS A 170 -18.33 3.77 -3.51
CA LYS A 170 -19.53 4.41 -4.05
C LYS A 170 -19.14 5.45 -5.09
#